data_AF-A0A950YAE7-F1
#
_entry.id   AF-A0A950YAE7-F1
#
_cell.length_a   1.000
_cell.length_b   1.000
_cell.length_c   1.000
_cell.angle_alpha   90.00
_cell.angle_beta   90.00
_cell.angle_gamma   90.00
#
_symmetry.space_group_name_H-M   'P 1'
#
loop_
_entity.id
_entity.type
_entity.pdbx_description
1 polymer ?
#
loop_
_entity_poly.entity_id
_entity_poly.type
_entity_poly.pdbx_seq_one_letter_code
_entity_poly.pdbx_strand_id
1 'polypeptide(L)' 'MDVLLLLAQGLTNRQIAARLYLSPRTVDKHVERLLAKTHSPNRVALAAHASLPVSP' A
#
# COMPACT_ATOMS: atom_id res chain seq x y z
N MET A 1 -9.49 -0.73 7.28
CA MET A 1 -8.83 0.27 6.40
C MET A 1 -7.48 -0.28 6.03
N ASP A 2 -7.24 -0.57 4.75
CA ASP A 2 -6.02 -1.27 4.29
C ASP A 2 -4.96 -0.33 3.73
N VAL A 3 -3.69 -0.65 3.99
CA VAL A 3 -2.53 0.09 3.47
C VAL A 3 -2.53 0.12 1.94
N LEU A 4 -2.91 -0.99 1.29
CA LEU A 4 -2.92 -1.12 -0.16
C LEU A 4 -3.92 -0.16 -0.83
N LEU A 5 -5.14 -0.05 -0.29
CA LEU A 5 -6.16 0.86 -0.81
C LEU A 5 -5.74 2.33 -0.67
N LEU A 6 -5.15 2.69 0.47
CA LEU A 6 -4.68 4.05 0.70
C LEU A 6 -3.47 4.38 -0.17
N LEU A 7 -2.60 3.41 -0.46
CA LEU A 7 -1.53 3.55 -1.47
C LEU A 7 -2.11 3.82 -2.86
N ALA A 8 -3.15 3.08 -3.26
CA ALA A 8 -3.84 3.24 -4.54
C ALA A 8 -4.42 4.65 -4.72
N GLN A 9 -4.88 5.26 -3.62
CA GLN A 9 -5.36 6.64 -3.57
C GLN A 9 -4.23 7.69 -3.61
N GLY A 10 -2.97 7.27 -3.75
CA GLY A 10 -1.82 8.17 -3.86
C GLY A 10 -1.28 8.66 -2.51
N LEU A 11 -1.73 8.13 -1.38
CA LEU A 11 -1.26 8.59 -0.07
C LEU A 11 0.19 8.15 0.18
N THR A 12 0.91 8.98 0.92
CA THR A 12 2.25 8.69 1.44
C THR A 12 2.17 7.80 2.69
N ASN A 13 3.25 7.08 3.01
CA ASN A 13 3.27 6.21 4.19
C ASN A 13 3.02 6.98 5.50
N ARG A 14 3.39 8.26 5.58
CA ARG A 14 3.05 9.15 6.71
C ARG A 14 1.55 9.44 6.80
N GLN A 15 0.88 9.74 5.68
CA GLN A 15 -0.56 9.99 5.65
C GLN A 15 -1.37 8.72 5.94
N ILE A 16 -0.88 7.57 5.48
CA ILE A 16 -1.45 6.25 5.78
C ILE A 16 -1.29 5.96 7.27
N ALA A 17 -0.09 6.16 7.81
CA ALA A 17 0.21 5.97 9.22
C ALA A 17 -0.71 6.81 10.13
N ALA A 18 -0.90 8.09 9.78
CA ALA A 18 -1.82 8.97 10.50
C ALA A 18 -3.29 8.48 10.46
N ARG A 19 -3.77 7.98 9.30
CA ARG A 19 -5.13 7.45 9.15
C ARG A 19 -5.36 6.13 9.88
N LEU A 20 -4.32 5.30 9.96
CA LEU A 20 -4.39 3.98 10.60
C LEU A 20 -3.96 4.01 12.07
N TYR A 21 -3.59 5.18 12.61
CA TYR A 21 -3.00 5.33 13.95
C TYR A 21 -1.78 4.43 14.16
N LEU A 22 -0.96 4.31 13.12
CA LEU A 22 0.26 3.50 13.10
C LEU A 22 1.50 4.39 13.02
N SER A 23 2.67 3.81 13.28
CA SER A 23 3.93 4.48 12.95
C SER A 23 4.20 4.40 11.44
N PRO A 24 4.86 5.41 10.83
CA PRO A 24 5.30 5.33 9.44
C PRO A 24 6.14 4.09 9.14
N ARG A 25 6.99 3.68 10.10
CA ARG A 25 7.80 2.46 10.02
C ARG A 25 6.96 1.17 9.94
N THR A 26 5.82 1.14 10.61
CA THR A 26 4.88 0.01 10.52
C THR A 26 4.26 -0.06 9.13
N VAL A 27 3.91 1.09 8.56
CA VAL A 27 3.39 1.17 7.19
C VAL A 27 4.44 0.75 6.18
N ASP A 28 5.70 1.21 6.31
CA ASP A 28 6.82 0.80 5.43
C ASP A 28 6.95 -0.73 5.37
N LYS A 29 7.00 -1.39 6.53
CA LYS A 29 7.04 -2.86 6.60
C LYS A 29 5.81 -3.52 5.95
N HIS A 30 4.65 -2.87 6.03
CA HIS A 30 3.45 -3.36 5.36
C HIS A 30 3.57 -3.25 3.84
N VAL A 31 4.09 -2.13 3.33
CA VAL A 31 4.37 -1.93 1.91
C VAL A 31 5.39 -2.95 1.40
N GLU A 32 6.49 -3.18 2.13
CA GLU A 32 7.50 -4.19 1.78
C GLU A 32 6.90 -5.59 1.64
N ARG A 33 6.06 -6.01 2.61
CA ARG A 33 5.38 -7.30 2.55
C ARG A 33 4.40 -7.38 1.39
N LEU A 34 3.68 -6.29 1.10
CA LEU A 34 2.77 -6.22 -0.03
C LEU A 34 3.52 -6.34 -1.35
N LEU A 35 4.62 -5.60 -1.53
CA LEU A 35 5.50 -5.69 -2.70
C LEU A 35 5.98 -7.12 -2.94
N ALA A 36 6.45 -7.78 -1.88
CA ALA A 36 6.90 -9.17 -1.94
C ALA A 36 5.75 -10.13 -2.32
N LYS A 37 4.56 -9.93 -1.73
CA LYS A 37 3.39 -10.79 -1.96
C LYS A 37 2.78 -10.61 -3.35
N THR A 38 2.80 -9.41 -3.90
CA THR A 38 2.23 -9.09 -5.23
C THR A 38 3.28 -9.10 -6.33
N HIS A 39 4.52 -9.48 -6.03
CA HIS A 39 5.66 -9.42 -6.95
C HIS A 39 5.81 -8.05 -7.65
N SER A 40 5.37 -6.99 -6.97
CA SER A 40 5.38 -5.65 -7.54
C SER A 40 6.76 -5.03 -7.37
N PRO A 41 7.39 -4.51 -8.44
CA PRO A 41 8.78 -4.04 -8.39
C PRO A 41 8.95 -2.73 -7.62
N ASN A 42 7.88 -1.96 -7.45
CA ASN A 42 7.92 -0.70 -6.72
C ASN A 42 6.51 -0.30 -6.22
N ARG A 43 6.45 0.75 -5.40
CA ARG A 43 5.18 1.24 -4.82
C ARG A 43 4.17 1.67 -5.88
N VAL A 44 4.62 2.15 -7.03
CA VAL A 44 3.73 2.62 -8.12
C VAL A 44 3.03 1.43 -8.75
N ALA A 45 3.79 0.37 -9.06
CA ALA A 45 3.24 -0.89 -9.52
C ALA A 45 2.29 -1.51 -8.49
N LEU A 46 2.64 -1.46 -7.20
CA LEU A 46 1.77 -1.93 -6.12
C LEU A 46 0.45 -1.12 -6.03
N ALA A 47 0.53 0.21 -6.16
CA ALA A 47 -0.65 1.08 -6.17
C ALA A 47 -1.54 0.78 -7.39
N ALA A 48 -0.95 0.53 -8.56
CA ALA A 48 -1.67 0.12 -9.76
C ALA A 48 -2.32 -1.28 -9.60
N HIS A 49 -1.65 -2.19 -8.89
CA HIS A 49 -2.15 -3.53 -8.61
C HIS A 49 -3.46 -3.53 -7.81
N ALA A 50 -3.69 -2.50 -6.99
CA ALA A 50 -4.91 -2.30 -6.23
C ALA A 50 -6.03 -1.63 -7.04
N SER A 51 -5.68 -0.90 -8.11
CA SER A 51 -6.64 -0.27 -9.02
C SER A 51 -7.13 -1.18 -10.14
N LEU A 52 -6.45 -2.32 -10.37
CA LEU A 52 -6.96 -3.34 -11.28
C LEU A 52 -8.21 -3.97 -10.65
N PRO A 53 -9.38 -3.93 -11.32
CA PRO A 53 -10.54 -4.66 -10.87
C PRO A 53 -10.13 -6.13 -10.80
N VAL A 54 -10.22 -6.72 -9.61
CA VAL A 54 -10.16 -8.17 -9.47
C VAL A 54 -11.26 -8.73 -10.37
N SER A 55 -10.88 -9.33 -11.50
CA SER A 55 -11.84 -10.07 -12.32
C SER A 55 -12.46 -11.17 -11.45
N PRO A 56 -13.80 -11.33 -11.49
CA PRO A 56 -14.53 -12.29 -10.65
C PRO A 56 -14.16 -13.74 -10.92
#